data_AF-A0A1I8ABT9-F1
#
_entry.id   AF-A0A1I8ABT9-F1
#
_cell.length_a   1.000
_cell.length_b   1.000
_cell.length_c   1.000
_cell.angle_alpha   90.00
_cell.angle_beta   90.00
_cell.angle_gamma   90.00
#
_symmetry.space_group_name_H-M   'P 1'
#
loop_
_entity.id
_entity.type
_entity.pdbx_description
1 polymer ?
#
loop_
_entity_poly.entity_id
_entity_poly.type
_entity_poly.pdbx_seq_one_letter_code
_entity_poly.pdbx_strand_id
1 'polypeptide(L)'
;RVIVYDQPGTTRDSIYIPFERNDEKYTLIDTAGVRKRGKIHEEVEKFSVVKTLQAIKDANVVIFVMDAREGVVDHDLNLLGFALEAGRAIVIALNKWDGMQPGERDYVKTELERRLFFVDFADIHFISALHGTGVGNLYQSVQNSFKSAVTRWPTS
;
A
#
# COMPACT_ATOMS: atom_id res chain seq x y z
N ARG A 1 -6.38 13.26 -15.04
CA ARG A 1 -6.89 14.29 -14.10
C ARG A 1 -7.35 13.56 -12.85
N VAL A 2 -6.94 13.96 -11.64
CA VAL A 2 -7.43 13.39 -10.38
C VAL A 2 -8.58 14.28 -9.91
N ILE A 3 -9.76 13.70 -9.70
CA ILE A 3 -10.93 14.39 -9.14
C ILE A 3 -11.20 13.80 -7.77
N VAL A 4 -11.13 14.61 -6.71
CA VAL A 4 -11.34 14.16 -5.33
C VAL A 4 -12.70 14.68 -4.87
N TYR A 5 -13.53 13.79 -4.33
CA TYR A 5 -14.78 14.17 -3.67
C TYR A 5 -14.54 14.42 -2.18
N ASP A 6 -14.78 15.64 -1.72
CA ASP A 6 -14.58 16.07 -0.34
C ASP A 6 -15.94 16.06 0.39
N GLN A 7 -16.33 14.93 0.99
CA GLN A 7 -17.47 14.88 1.91
C GLN A 7 -16.99 14.87 3.38
N PRO A 8 -17.53 15.76 4.24
CA PRO A 8 -17.14 15.79 5.64
C PRO A 8 -17.78 14.64 6.43
N GLY A 9 -16.95 13.73 6.94
CA GLY A 9 -17.29 12.72 7.94
C GLY A 9 -16.41 12.87 9.18
N THR A 10 -16.98 12.69 10.36
CA THR A 10 -16.38 12.96 11.68
C THR A 10 -15.11 12.16 11.97
N THR A 11 -14.26 12.70 12.85
CA THR A 11 -13.03 12.05 13.33
C THR A 11 -13.34 10.83 14.18
N ARG A 12 -13.36 9.62 13.57
CA ARG A 12 -13.13 8.33 14.26
C ARG A 12 -13.01 7.14 13.30
N ASP A 13 -13.61 7.19 12.11
CA ASP A 13 -13.63 6.09 11.13
C ASP A 13 -12.56 6.22 10.04
N SER A 14 -12.25 5.10 9.35
CA SER A 14 -11.43 5.10 8.14
C SER A 14 -12.07 6.01 7.08
N ILE A 15 -11.26 6.84 6.40
CA ILE A 15 -11.77 7.80 5.43
C ILE A 15 -11.76 7.17 4.04
N TYR A 16 -12.91 7.23 3.37
CA TYR A 16 -13.09 6.75 2.01
C TYR A 16 -13.12 7.94 1.06
N ILE A 17 -12.13 8.02 0.19
CA ILE A 17 -11.96 9.13 -0.73
C ILE A 17 -12.16 8.62 -2.15
N PRO A 18 -13.34 8.83 -2.75
CA PRO A 18 -13.55 8.46 -4.14
C PRO A 18 -12.76 9.41 -5.03
N PHE A 19 -12.07 8.83 -6.00
CA PHE A 19 -11.39 9.57 -7.04
C PHE A 19 -11.41 8.82 -8.37
N GLU A 20 -11.17 9.56 -9.46
CA GLU A 20 -11.08 8.99 -10.81
C GLU A 20 -9.71 9.27 -11.40
N ARG A 21 -9.17 8.30 -12.15
CA ARG A 21 -7.95 8.47 -12.94
C ARG A 21 -8.04 7.59 -14.18
N ASN A 22 -7.82 8.18 -15.35
CA ASN A 22 -7.88 7.50 -16.65
C ASN A 22 -9.22 6.75 -16.84
N ASP A 23 -10.33 7.42 -16.50
CA ASP A 23 -11.71 6.90 -16.56
C ASP A 23 -12.00 5.70 -15.62
N GLU A 24 -11.03 5.32 -14.79
CA GLU A 24 -11.16 4.27 -13.79
C GLU A 24 -11.48 4.90 -12.43
N LYS A 25 -12.49 4.34 -11.76
CA LYS A 25 -12.96 4.80 -10.45
C LYS A 25 -12.23 4.06 -9.34
N TYR A 26 -11.77 4.82 -8.37
CA TYR A 26 -11.05 4.32 -7.21
C TYR A 26 -11.67 4.89 -5.94
N THR A 27 -11.50 4.15 -4.84
CA THR A 27 -11.74 4.67 -3.50
C THR A 27 -10.47 4.45 -2.70
N LEU A 28 -9.80 5.54 -2.32
CA LEU A 28 -8.68 5.47 -1.40
C LEU A 28 -9.23 5.28 0.01
N ILE A 29 -8.80 4.21 0.68
CA ILE A 29 -9.14 3.92 2.07
C ILE A 29 -7.95 4.32 2.92
N ASP A 30 -8.08 5.45 3.62
CA ASP A 30 -7.01 6.03 4.41
C ASP A 30 -7.18 5.71 5.91
N THR A 31 -6.09 5.24 6.53
CA THR A 31 -6.02 4.85 7.93
C THR A 31 -5.59 6.01 8.84
N ALA A 32 -4.96 7.08 8.31
CA ALA A 32 -4.44 8.18 9.16
C ALA A 32 -4.01 9.50 8.47
N GLY A 33 -3.93 9.61 7.14
CA GLY A 33 -3.00 10.51 6.45
C GLY A 33 -3.55 11.83 5.85
N VAL A 34 -4.76 11.88 5.29
CA VAL A 34 -5.17 13.04 4.48
C VAL A 34 -5.52 14.27 5.35
N ARG A 35 -5.83 14.08 6.65
CA ARG A 35 -6.16 15.17 7.58
C ARG A 35 -5.08 15.57 8.58
N LYS A 36 -3.97 14.85 8.71
CA LYS A 36 -2.94 15.11 9.75
C LYS A 36 -2.00 16.30 9.41
N ARG A 37 -2.57 17.47 9.09
CA ARG A 37 -1.90 18.77 9.31
C ARG A 37 -2.25 19.27 10.71
N GLY A 38 -1.77 18.59 11.76
CA GLY A 38 -1.99 19.03 13.14
C GLY A 38 -1.77 17.94 14.18
N LYS A 39 -0.60 17.98 14.82
CA LYS A 39 -0.18 17.34 16.08
C LYS A 39 -1.18 16.41 16.79
N ILE A 40 -0.89 15.11 16.96
CA ILE A 40 -1.39 14.30 18.11
C ILE A 40 -0.36 13.19 18.48
N HIS A 41 -0.14 13.03 19.78
CA HIS A 41 0.82 12.21 20.55
C HIS A 41 0.60 10.67 20.55
N GLU A 42 1.58 9.96 21.13
CA GLU A 42 1.84 8.51 21.25
C GLU A 42 0.69 7.55 21.65
N GLU A 43 -0.48 7.99 22.15
CA GLU A 43 -1.64 7.10 22.38
C GLU A 43 -2.28 6.55 21.09
N VAL A 44 -1.78 7.00 19.94
CA VAL A 44 -2.30 6.73 18.59
C VAL A 44 -1.88 5.36 18.04
N GLU A 45 -0.85 4.71 18.56
CA GLU A 45 -0.28 3.51 17.93
C GLU A 45 -1.21 2.28 17.94
N LYS A 46 -1.82 1.94 19.09
CA LYS A 46 -2.72 0.77 19.18
C LYS A 46 -4.01 0.95 18.36
N PHE A 47 -4.56 2.17 18.36
CA PHE A 47 -5.71 2.50 17.51
C PHE A 47 -5.33 2.53 16.03
N SER A 48 -4.08 2.85 15.70
CA SER A 48 -3.56 2.78 14.34
C SER A 48 -3.59 1.35 13.79
N VAL A 49 -3.21 0.34 14.59
CA VAL A 49 -3.22 -1.06 14.14
C VAL A 49 -4.64 -1.54 13.81
N VAL A 50 -5.62 -1.34 14.70
CA VAL A 50 -7.01 -1.77 14.45
C VAL A 50 -7.57 -1.15 13.17
N LYS A 51 -7.27 0.13 12.92
CA LYS A 51 -7.68 0.84 11.70
C LYS A 51 -7.01 0.27 10.46
N THR A 52 -5.72 -0.04 10.54
CA THR A 52 -4.99 -0.71 9.44
C THR A 52 -5.63 -2.05 9.11
N LEU A 53 -5.92 -2.88 10.11
CA LEU A 53 -6.58 -4.17 9.90
C LEU A 53 -7.97 -4.00 9.27
N GLN A 54 -8.74 -3.01 9.70
CA GLN A 54 -10.05 -2.72 9.10
C GLN A 54 -9.93 -2.25 7.64
N ALA A 55 -9.02 -1.31 7.35
CA ALA A 55 -8.79 -0.83 5.99
C ALA A 55 -8.34 -1.95 5.04
N ILE A 56 -7.51 -2.88 5.51
CA ILE A 56 -7.13 -4.07 4.74
C ILE A 56 -8.37 -4.92 4.41
N LYS A 57 -9.27 -5.14 5.37
CA LYS A 57 -10.51 -5.89 5.13
C LYS A 57 -11.48 -5.19 4.17
N ASP A 58 -11.44 -3.87 4.10
CA ASP A 58 -12.36 -3.11 3.25
C ASP A 58 -11.79 -2.90 1.83
N ALA A 59 -10.46 -3.01 1.66
CA ALA A 59 -9.79 -2.80 0.38
C ALA A 59 -9.97 -3.98 -0.60
N ASN A 60 -9.91 -3.73 -1.91
CA ASN A 60 -9.73 -4.81 -2.88
C ASN A 60 -8.25 -5.09 -3.15
N VAL A 61 -7.43 -4.03 -3.16
CA VAL A 61 -5.99 -4.07 -3.36
C VAL A 61 -5.32 -3.27 -2.25
N VAL A 62 -4.30 -3.84 -1.61
CA VAL A 62 -3.47 -3.19 -0.60
C VAL A 62 -2.14 -2.80 -1.23
N ILE A 63 -1.81 -1.51 -1.19
CA ILE A 63 -0.46 -1.03 -1.50
C ILE A 63 0.34 -1.05 -0.20
N PHE A 64 1.23 -2.03 -0.07
CA PHE A 64 2.09 -2.17 1.09
C PHE A 64 3.35 -1.32 0.89
N VAL A 65 3.43 -0.20 1.60
CA VAL A 65 4.53 0.76 1.48
C VAL A 65 5.56 0.48 2.57
N MET A 66 6.81 0.24 2.16
CA MET A 66 7.94 0.03 3.05
C MET A 66 9.02 1.08 2.84
N ASP A 67 9.84 1.33 3.85
CA ASP A 67 11.04 2.15 3.71
C ASP A 67 12.21 1.30 3.21
N ALA A 68 12.72 1.62 2.02
CA ALA A 68 13.85 0.89 1.45
C ALA A 68 15.13 0.97 2.30
N ARG A 69 15.28 2.00 3.12
CA ARG A 69 16.50 2.22 3.92
C ARG A 69 16.46 1.47 5.25
N GLU A 70 15.27 1.26 5.80
CA GLU A 70 15.08 0.46 7.02
C GLU A 70 15.01 -1.04 6.69
N GLY A 71 14.63 -1.40 5.46
CA GLY A 71 14.49 -2.78 5.02
C GLY A 71 13.18 -3.40 5.51
N VAL A 72 13.12 -4.73 5.54
CA VAL A 72 11.92 -5.46 5.96
C VAL A 72 11.95 -5.67 7.47
N VAL A 73 10.97 -5.09 8.18
CA VAL A 73 10.83 -5.24 9.65
C VAL A 73 9.81 -6.34 9.96
N ASP A 74 9.94 -7.01 11.11
CA ASP A 74 9.03 -8.12 11.49
C ASP A 74 7.56 -7.69 11.61
N HIS A 75 7.30 -6.42 11.97
CA HIS A 75 5.95 -5.88 11.98
C HIS A 75 5.33 -5.84 10.57
N ASP A 76 6.14 -5.55 9.55
CA ASP A 76 5.69 -5.51 8.16
C ASP A 76 5.24 -6.88 7.67
N LEU A 77 6.00 -7.92 8.03
CA LEU A 77 5.68 -9.31 7.69
C LEU A 77 4.34 -9.75 8.26
N ASN A 78 4.03 -9.34 9.50
CA ASN A 78 2.74 -9.66 10.13
C ASN A 78 1.56 -8.98 9.42
N LEU A 79 1.70 -7.71 9.02
CA LEU A 79 0.66 -6.99 8.29
C LEU A 79 0.47 -7.54 6.86
N LEU A 80 1.56 -7.91 6.19
CA LEU A 80 1.50 -8.58 4.89
C LEU A 80 0.81 -9.94 4.98
N GLY A 81 1.17 -10.75 6.00
CA GLY A 81 0.50 -12.03 6.26
C GLY A 81 -0.99 -11.85 6.50
N PHE A 82 -1.39 -10.84 7.27
CA PHE A 82 -2.80 -10.52 7.48
C PHE A 82 -3.53 -10.11 6.19
N ALA A 83 -2.91 -9.30 5.32
CA ALA A 83 -3.51 -8.93 4.04
C ALA A 83 -3.72 -10.15 3.12
N LEU A 84 -2.77 -11.09 3.15
CA LEU A 84 -2.87 -12.36 2.43
C LEU A 84 -4.01 -13.22 2.97
N GLU A 85 -4.08 -13.41 4.29
CA GLU A 85 -5.17 -14.15 4.96
C GLU A 85 -6.55 -13.53 4.71
N ALA A 86 -6.62 -12.21 4.61
CA ALA A 86 -7.84 -11.49 4.28
C ALA A 86 -8.24 -11.59 2.79
N GLY A 87 -7.47 -12.32 1.96
CA GLY A 87 -7.74 -12.55 0.55
C GLY A 87 -7.57 -11.32 -0.33
N ARG A 88 -6.69 -10.39 0.07
CA ARG A 88 -6.50 -9.11 -0.63
C ARG A 88 -5.38 -9.21 -1.64
N ALA A 89 -5.59 -8.58 -2.80
CA ALA A 89 -4.50 -8.38 -3.74
C ALA A 89 -3.44 -7.45 -3.11
N ILE A 90 -2.17 -7.75 -3.32
CA ILE A 90 -1.04 -7.01 -2.73
C ILE A 90 -0.17 -6.42 -3.85
N VAL A 91 0.20 -5.16 -3.68
CA VAL A 91 1.26 -4.47 -4.47
C VAL A 91 2.24 -3.89 -3.46
N ILE A 92 3.53 -4.13 -3.66
CA ILE A 92 4.57 -3.67 -2.73
C ILE A 92 5.24 -2.43 -3.30
N ALA A 93 5.43 -1.41 -2.46
CA ALA A 93 6.09 -0.16 -2.81
C ALA A 93 7.25 0.11 -1.86
N LEU A 94 8.48 -0.08 -2.32
CA LEU A 94 9.69 0.33 -1.62
C LEU A 94 9.94 1.82 -1.84
N ASN A 95 9.64 2.61 -0.82
CA ASN A 95 9.79 4.05 -0.84
C ASN A 95 11.20 4.50 -0.41
N LYS A 96 11.55 5.76 -0.71
CA LYS A 96 12.87 6.37 -0.44
C LYS A 96 14.03 5.70 -1.18
N TRP A 97 13.75 5.12 -2.35
CA TRP A 97 14.74 4.45 -3.19
C TRP A 97 15.77 5.39 -3.83
N ASP A 98 15.43 6.67 -3.91
CA ASP A 98 16.32 7.72 -4.38
C ASP A 98 17.50 7.94 -3.42
N GLY A 99 18.65 8.30 -4.01
CA GLY A 99 19.88 8.60 -3.27
C GLY A 99 20.62 7.39 -2.68
N MET A 100 20.08 6.17 -2.78
CA MET A 100 20.76 4.96 -2.32
C MET A 100 21.93 4.56 -3.23
N GLN A 101 23.03 4.13 -2.61
CA GLN A 101 24.21 3.61 -3.29
C GLN A 101 23.93 2.24 -3.91
N PRO A 102 24.66 1.83 -4.97
CA PRO A 102 24.46 0.51 -5.60
C PRO A 102 24.51 -0.66 -4.61
N GLY A 103 25.49 -0.68 -3.70
CA GLY A 103 25.62 -1.75 -2.70
C GLY A 103 24.46 -1.81 -1.71
N GLU A 104 23.88 -0.67 -1.33
CA GLU A 104 22.69 -0.62 -0.46
C GLU A 104 21.47 -1.19 -1.18
N ARG A 105 21.31 -0.84 -2.46
CA ARG A 105 20.21 -1.36 -3.29
C ARG A 105 20.29 -2.86 -3.48
N ASP A 106 21.49 -3.38 -3.71
CA ASP A 106 21.70 -4.82 -3.90
C ASP A 106 21.42 -5.58 -2.59
N TYR A 107 21.89 -5.06 -1.46
CA TYR A 107 21.57 -5.62 -0.14
C TYR A 107 20.06 -5.69 0.11
N VAL A 108 19.34 -4.59 -0.14
CA VAL A 108 17.90 -4.54 0.07
C VAL A 108 17.16 -5.52 -0.84
N LYS A 109 17.53 -5.62 -2.12
CA LYS A 109 16.93 -6.60 -3.04
C LYS A 109 17.09 -8.03 -2.54
N THR A 110 18.30 -8.42 -2.12
CA THR A 110 18.54 -9.76 -1.56
C THR A 110 17.70 -10.01 -0.31
N GLU A 111 17.54 -9.00 0.56
CA GLU A 111 16.74 -9.15 1.77
C GLU A 111 15.24 -9.26 1.48
N LEU A 112 14.74 -8.53 0.47
CA LEU A 112 13.36 -8.66 0.00
C LEU A 112 13.11 -10.08 -0.52
N GLU A 113 13.96 -10.59 -1.40
CA GLU A 113 13.81 -11.96 -1.94
C GLU A 113 13.77 -13.00 -0.82
N ARG A 114 14.62 -12.82 0.21
CA ARG A 114 14.71 -13.74 1.34
C ARG A 114 13.49 -13.67 2.27
N ARG A 115 13.02 -12.46 2.59
CA ARG A 115 11.96 -12.26 3.59
C ARG A 115 10.55 -12.22 3.02
N LEU A 116 10.38 -11.85 1.76
CA LEU A 116 9.08 -11.69 1.10
C LEU A 116 8.75 -12.86 0.15
N PHE A 117 9.44 -13.99 0.29
CA PHE A 117 9.24 -15.17 -0.56
C PHE A 117 7.78 -15.67 -0.60
N PHE A 118 6.99 -15.42 0.45
CA PHE A 118 5.57 -15.83 0.55
C PHE A 118 4.61 -14.88 -0.19
N VAL A 119 5.10 -13.76 -0.72
CA VAL A 119 4.37 -12.79 -1.55
C VAL A 119 5.09 -12.53 -2.87
N ASP A 120 5.76 -13.54 -3.42
CA ASP A 120 6.50 -13.48 -4.68
C ASP A 120 5.63 -13.11 -5.91
N PHE A 121 4.33 -13.39 -5.84
CA PHE A 121 3.34 -13.00 -6.84
C PHE A 121 3.02 -11.50 -6.86
N ALA A 122 3.39 -10.76 -5.81
CA ALA A 122 3.07 -9.34 -5.70
C ALA A 122 4.07 -8.49 -6.49
N ASP A 123 3.56 -7.55 -7.30
CA ASP A 123 4.41 -6.60 -8.01
C ASP A 123 5.15 -5.70 -7.02
N ILE A 124 6.48 -5.64 -7.12
CA ILE A 124 7.34 -4.77 -6.29
C ILE A 124 7.77 -3.53 -7.10
N HIS A 125 7.49 -2.35 -6.57
CA HIS A 125 7.85 -1.07 -7.16
C HIS A 125 8.85 -0.32 -6.29
N PHE A 126 9.93 0.15 -6.89
CA PHE A 126 10.88 1.04 -6.24
C PHE A 126 10.50 2.49 -6.54
N ILE A 127 10.16 3.25 -5.51
CA ILE A 127 9.57 4.58 -5.64
C ILE A 127 10.30 5.63 -4.79
N SER A 128 10.08 6.89 -5.17
CA SER A 128 10.32 8.04 -4.31
C SER A 128 9.03 8.85 -4.26
N ALA A 129 8.27 8.72 -3.17
CA ALA A 129 7.06 9.52 -2.99
C ALA A 129 7.36 11.02 -2.91
N LEU A 130 8.53 11.39 -2.38
CA LEU A 130 8.98 12.78 -2.27
C LEU A 130 9.23 13.41 -3.65
N HIS A 131 9.85 12.66 -4.57
CA HIS A 131 10.19 13.13 -5.92
C HIS A 131 9.17 12.74 -6.99
N GLY A 132 8.17 11.92 -6.64
CA GLY A 132 7.16 11.38 -7.56
C GLY A 132 7.66 10.25 -8.48
N THR A 133 8.94 9.87 -8.39
CA THR A 133 9.54 8.80 -9.19
C THR A 133 8.91 7.45 -8.86
N GLY A 134 8.54 6.67 -9.89
CA GLY A 134 7.96 5.32 -9.72
C GLY A 134 6.48 5.29 -9.32
N VAL A 135 6.04 6.21 -8.45
CA VAL A 135 4.79 6.99 -8.61
C VAL A 135 3.65 6.34 -9.43
N GLY A 136 3.59 6.77 -10.69
CA GLY A 136 2.54 6.39 -11.63
C GLY A 136 2.49 4.91 -12.00
N ASN A 137 3.58 4.15 -11.81
CA ASN A 137 3.65 2.75 -12.19
C ASN A 137 2.77 1.87 -11.28
N LEU A 138 2.54 2.31 -10.04
CA LEU A 138 1.68 1.61 -9.08
C LEU A 138 0.27 1.37 -9.61
N TYR A 139 -0.28 2.32 -10.39
CA TYR A 139 -1.65 2.21 -10.89
C TYR A 139 -1.85 1.03 -11.82
N GLN A 140 -0.86 0.73 -12.67
CA GLN A 140 -0.94 -0.41 -13.58
C GLN A 140 -0.98 -1.72 -12.80
N SER A 141 -0.10 -1.86 -11.80
CA SER A 141 -0.11 -3.04 -10.92
C SER A 141 -1.39 -3.14 -10.11
N VAL A 142 -1.90 -2.05 -9.54
CA VAL A 142 -3.19 -2.06 -8.83
C VAL A 142 -4.32 -2.55 -9.73
N GLN A 143 -4.41 -2.07 -10.97
CA GLN A 143 -5.43 -2.54 -11.92
C GLN A 143 -5.24 -4.02 -12.28
N ASN A 144 -4.01 -4.44 -12.54
CA ASN A 144 -3.70 -5.83 -12.89
C ASN A 144 -4.04 -6.78 -11.73
N SER A 145 -3.60 -6.46 -10.51
CA SER A 145 -3.87 -7.25 -9.32
C SER A 145 -5.36 -7.29 -8.99
N PHE A 146 -6.08 -6.17 -9.15
CA PHE A 146 -7.54 -6.14 -9.00
C PHE A 146 -8.22 -7.07 -10.00
N LYS A 147 -7.90 -6.92 -11.30
CA LYS A 147 -8.45 -7.77 -12.37
C LYS A 147 -8.19 -9.24 -12.09
N SER A 148 -6.97 -9.62 -11.75
CA SER A 148 -6.61 -11.01 -11.42
C SER A 148 -7.42 -11.54 -10.24
N ALA A 149 -7.64 -10.73 -9.20
CA ALA A 149 -8.38 -11.15 -8.00
C ALA A 149 -9.89 -11.31 -8.25
N VAL A 150 -10.49 -10.55 -9.16
CA VAL A 150 -11.94 -10.61 -9.44
C VAL A 150 -12.30 -11.42 -10.69
N THR A 151 -11.33 -11.83 -11.49
CA THR A 151 -11.57 -12.59 -12.72
C THR A 151 -12.16 -13.96 -12.38
N ARG A 152 -13.33 -14.25 -12.96
CA ARG A 152 -13.94 -15.57 -12.90
C ARG A 152 -13.37 -16.45 -14.01
N TRP A 153 -12.65 -17.48 -13.61
CA TRP A 153 -12.08 -18.45 -14.54
C TRP A 153 -13.12 -19.53 -14.89
N PRO A 154 -13.49 -19.72 -16.17
CA PRO A 154 -14.34 -20.81 -16.59
C PRO A 154 -13.58 -22.14 -16.53
N THR A 155 -14.31 -23.23 -16.27
CA THR A 155 -13.75 -24.59 -16.18
C THR A 155 -13.69 -25.32 -17.53
N SER A 156 -13.83 -24.59 -18.65
CA SER A 156 -13.91 -25.16 -20.01
C SER A 156 -12.55 -25.44 -20.62
#